data_AF-A0A3S2VLQ2-F1
#
_entry.id   AF-A0A3S2VLQ2-F1
#
_cell.length_a   1.000
_cell.length_b   1.000
_cell.length_c   1.000
_cell.angle_alpha   90.00
_cell.angle_beta   90.00
_cell.angle_gamma   90.00
#
_symmetry.space_group_name_H-M   'P 1'
#
loop_
_entity.id
_entity.type
_entity.pdbx_description
1 polymer ?
#
loop_
_entity_poly.entity_id
_entity_poly.type
_entity_poly.pdbx_seq_one_letter_code
_entity_poly.pdbx_strand_id
1 'polypeptide(L)'
;MTVTVNVSLTGRARLGAIRLADLWFPGSAVSPAMTALPEYAALLDVALAANAELTAAFLEIAERAADVAELTAQTLENWPADVVEGAYTVAMCAYYMSKAVRTAIGYPGQQRVPAARDIGNPALIEELLAPVLARGALYVATPALQ
;
A
#
# COMPACT_ATOMS: atom_id res chain seq x y z
N MET A 1 -7.21 0.67 -22.58
CA MET A 1 -7.23 -0.80 -22.39
C MET A 1 -6.63 -1.08 -21.03
N THR A 2 -7.46 -1.31 -20.03
CA THR A 2 -6.99 -1.72 -18.70
C THR A 2 -6.83 -3.24 -18.75
N VAL A 3 -5.59 -3.71 -18.83
CA VAL A 3 -5.31 -5.14 -18.68
C VAL A 3 -5.48 -5.43 -17.19
N THR A 4 -6.62 -6.02 -16.82
CA THR A 4 -6.81 -6.59 -15.49
C THR A 4 -5.96 -7.85 -15.41
N VAL A 5 -4.72 -7.71 -14.95
CA VAL A 5 -3.90 -8.88 -14.61
C VAL A 5 -4.44 -9.39 -13.27
N ASN A 6 -5.22 -10.48 -13.30
CA ASN A 6 -5.55 -11.22 -12.09
C ASN A 6 -4.31 -12.01 -11.67
N VAL A 7 -3.40 -11.36 -10.94
CA VAL A 7 -2.26 -12.02 -10.32
C VAL A 7 -2.74 -12.67 -9.03
N SER A 8 -3.27 -13.89 -9.11
CA SER A 8 -3.49 -14.70 -7.91
C SER A 8 -2.27 -15.56 -7.64
N LEU A 9 -1.69 -15.43 -6.44
CA LEU A 9 -0.59 -16.27 -5.99
C LEU A 9 -1.06 -17.72 -5.85
N THR A 10 -0.33 -18.64 -6.48
CA THR A 10 -0.59 -20.09 -6.39
C THR A 10 0.66 -20.86 -5.97
N GLY A 11 0.49 -22.10 -5.53
CA GLY A 11 1.60 -23.02 -5.27
C GLY A 11 2.67 -22.47 -4.32
N ARG A 12 3.93 -22.49 -4.78
CA ARG A 12 5.11 -22.11 -4.00
C ARG A 12 5.16 -20.61 -3.69
N ALA A 13 4.91 -19.74 -4.67
CA ALA A 13 4.82 -18.29 -4.43
C ALA A 13 3.83 -17.95 -3.31
N ARG A 14 2.69 -18.66 -3.21
CA ARG A 14 1.73 -18.44 -2.12
C ARG A 14 2.32 -18.81 -0.74
N LEU A 15 3.05 -19.93 -0.65
CA LEU A 15 3.72 -20.32 0.59
C LEU A 15 4.80 -19.30 0.98
N GLY A 16 5.64 -18.88 0.04
CA GLY A 16 6.66 -17.88 0.30
C GLY A 16 6.09 -16.52 0.70
N ALA A 17 5.00 -16.08 0.06
CA ALA A 17 4.30 -14.85 0.42
C ALA A 17 3.78 -14.86 1.87
N ILE A 18 3.26 -16.00 2.34
CA ILE A 18 2.83 -16.16 3.74
C ILE A 18 4.03 -16.03 4.68
N ARG A 19 5.14 -16.72 4.39
CA ARG A 19 6.36 -16.65 5.21
C ARG A 19 6.95 -15.24 5.27
N LEU A 20 6.95 -14.52 4.15
CA LEU A 20 7.39 -13.12 4.09
C LEU A 20 6.47 -12.20 4.89
N ALA A 21 5.15 -12.41 4.80
CA ALA A 21 4.17 -11.66 5.57
C ALA A 21 4.33 -11.89 7.08
N ASP A 22 4.59 -13.13 7.51
CA ASP A 22 4.88 -13.44 8.91
C ASP A 22 6.20 -12.84 9.39
N LEU A 23 7.23 -12.78 8.54
CA LEU A 23 8.51 -12.15 8.89
C LEU A 23 8.38 -10.61 9.00
N TRP A 24 7.76 -9.96 8.02
CA TRP A 24 7.70 -8.50 7.94
C TRP A 24 6.59 -7.89 8.78
N PHE A 25 5.46 -8.59 8.90
CA PHE A 25 4.27 -8.12 9.59
C PHE A 25 3.74 -9.18 10.57
N PRO A 26 4.55 -9.60 11.58
CA PRO A 26 4.20 -10.64 12.55
C PRO A 26 3.04 -10.25 13.49
N GLY A 27 2.60 -8.99 13.44
CA GLY A 27 1.65 -8.42 14.39
C GLY A 27 2.34 -7.93 15.66
N SER A 28 1.58 -7.25 16.50
CA SER A 28 2.02 -6.70 17.78
C SER A 28 0.87 -6.68 18.78
N ALA A 29 1.09 -6.10 19.96
CA ALA A 29 0.01 -5.88 20.93
C ALA A 29 -1.13 -4.98 20.39
N VAL A 30 -0.83 -4.12 19.42
CA VAL A 30 -1.77 -3.10 18.91
C VAL A 30 -2.18 -3.33 17.47
N SER A 31 -1.47 -4.17 16.71
CA SER A 31 -1.71 -4.40 15.29
C SER A 31 -1.79 -5.90 14.96
N PRO A 32 -2.69 -6.33 14.08
CA PRO A 32 -2.81 -7.74 13.71
C PRO A 32 -1.62 -8.19 12.86
N ALA A 33 -1.29 -9.48 12.90
CA ALA A 33 -0.41 -10.07 11.91
C ALA A 33 -1.04 -9.99 10.52
N MET A 34 -0.23 -9.81 9.47
CA MET A 34 -0.75 -9.66 8.10
C MET A 34 -1.51 -10.92 7.64
N THR A 35 -0.99 -12.11 7.94
CA THR A 35 -1.59 -13.40 7.58
C THR A 35 -2.85 -13.74 8.40
N ALA A 36 -3.07 -13.04 9.51
CA ALA A 36 -4.28 -13.18 10.32
C ALA A 36 -5.45 -12.30 9.81
N LEU A 37 -5.21 -11.44 8.82
CA LEU A 37 -6.27 -10.62 8.21
C LEU A 37 -7.15 -11.48 7.31
N PRO A 38 -8.49 -11.50 7.50
CA PRO A 38 -9.40 -12.24 6.64
C PRO A 38 -9.29 -11.83 5.16
N GLU A 39 -8.99 -10.56 4.91
CA GLU A 39 -8.82 -9.98 3.58
C GLU A 39 -7.39 -10.04 3.02
N TYR A 40 -6.44 -10.70 3.70
CA TYR A 40 -5.02 -10.77 3.30
C TYR A 40 -4.80 -11.05 1.81
N ALA A 41 -5.37 -12.16 1.32
CA ALA A 41 -5.17 -12.58 -0.07
C ALA A 41 -5.75 -11.56 -1.06
N ALA A 42 -6.93 -11.02 -0.75
CA ALA A 42 -7.58 -10.04 -1.62
C ALA A 42 -6.81 -8.72 -1.69
N LEU A 43 -6.26 -8.23 -0.57
CA LEU A 43 -5.45 -7.02 -0.54
C LEU A 43 -4.11 -7.21 -1.25
N LEU A 44 -3.52 -8.40 -1.12
CA LEU A 44 -2.28 -8.72 -1.82
C LEU A 44 -2.49 -8.79 -3.33
N ASP A 45 -3.57 -9.43 -3.79
CA ASP A 45 -3.93 -9.46 -5.22
C ASP A 45 -4.15 -8.04 -5.79
N VAL A 46 -4.78 -7.14 -5.01
CA VAL A 46 -4.92 -5.72 -5.40
C VAL A 46 -3.58 -5.00 -5.50
N ALA A 47 -2.66 -5.23 -4.56
CA ALA A 47 -1.34 -4.62 -4.58
C ALA A 47 -0.49 -5.11 -5.77
N LEU A 48 -0.57 -6.42 -6.09
CA LEU A 48 0.11 -7.00 -7.25
C LEU A 48 -0.48 -6.45 -8.56
N ALA A 49 -1.81 -6.33 -8.67
CA ALA A 49 -2.42 -5.78 -9.88
C ALA A 49 -2.04 -4.31 -10.15
N ALA A 50 -1.55 -3.56 -9.16
CA ALA A 50 -1.27 -2.13 -9.27
C ALA A 50 0.03 -1.79 -10.01
N ASN A 51 1.06 -2.65 -9.94
CA ASN A 51 2.37 -2.38 -10.57
C ASN A 51 3.08 -3.68 -10.97
N ALA A 52 3.37 -3.81 -12.27
CA ALA A 52 3.97 -5.02 -12.84
C ALA A 52 5.44 -5.24 -12.42
N GLU A 53 6.22 -4.18 -12.25
CA GLU A 53 7.62 -4.26 -11.82
C GLU A 53 7.73 -4.73 -10.37
N LEU A 54 6.95 -4.11 -9.48
CA LEU A 54 6.87 -4.52 -8.08
C LEU A 54 6.29 -5.94 -7.93
N THR A 55 5.36 -6.33 -8.81
CA THR A 55 4.86 -7.70 -8.87
C THR A 55 5.93 -8.70 -9.23
N ALA A 56 6.76 -8.41 -10.24
CA ALA A 56 7.86 -9.28 -10.61
C ALA A 56 8.83 -9.46 -9.44
N ALA A 57 9.19 -8.36 -8.77
CA ALA A 57 10.03 -8.40 -7.57
C ALA A 57 9.39 -9.23 -6.44
N PHE A 58 8.10 -9.02 -6.15
CA PHE A 58 7.39 -9.79 -5.12
C PHE A 58 7.35 -11.28 -5.42
N LEU A 59 7.02 -11.66 -6.66
CA LEU A 59 6.96 -13.07 -7.08
C LEU A 59 8.34 -13.75 -6.98
N GLU A 60 9.40 -13.06 -7.38
CA GLU A 60 10.76 -13.59 -7.27
C GLU A 60 11.14 -13.86 -5.81
N ILE A 61 10.93 -12.89 -4.93
CA ILE A 61 11.27 -13.02 -3.50
C ILE A 61 10.37 -14.05 -2.83
N ALA A 62 9.09 -14.15 -3.21
CA ALA A 62 8.19 -15.19 -2.72
C ALA A 62 8.64 -16.60 -3.13
N GLU A 63 9.05 -16.82 -4.38
CA GLU A 63 9.59 -18.11 -4.82
C GLU A 63 10.87 -18.48 -4.04
N ARG A 64 11.80 -17.53 -3.84
CA ARG A 64 13.01 -17.75 -3.03
C ARG A 64 12.67 -18.05 -1.57
N ALA A 65 11.73 -17.32 -1.00
CA ALA A 65 11.25 -17.51 0.36
C ALA A 65 10.56 -18.86 0.56
N ALA A 66 10.01 -19.48 -0.48
CA ALA A 66 9.48 -20.84 -0.40
C ALA A 66 10.59 -21.91 -0.26
N ASP A 67 11.76 -21.66 -0.85
CA ASP A 67 12.85 -22.65 -0.96
C ASP A 67 13.86 -22.62 0.18
N VAL A 68 13.95 -21.52 0.94
CA VAL A 68 14.86 -21.45 2.09
C VAL A 68 14.35 -22.27 3.27
N ALA A 69 15.24 -23.03 3.92
CA ALA A 69 14.90 -23.79 5.12
C ALA A 69 14.39 -22.86 6.23
N GLU A 70 15.11 -21.77 6.48
CA GLU A 70 14.75 -20.76 7.48
C GLU A 70 14.78 -19.36 6.85
N LEU A 71 13.67 -18.63 7.00
CA LEU A 71 13.50 -17.29 6.49
C LEU A 71 13.68 -16.30 7.64
N THR A 72 14.78 -15.55 7.62
CA THR A 72 15.17 -14.57 8.64
C THR A 72 15.58 -13.25 7.98
N ALA A 73 15.76 -12.19 8.77
CA ALA A 73 16.34 -10.94 8.26
C ALA A 73 17.73 -11.16 7.62
N GLN A 74 18.57 -12.00 8.24
CA GLN A 74 19.89 -12.36 7.71
C GLN A 74 19.79 -13.10 6.37
N THR A 75 18.74 -13.90 6.17
CA THR A 75 18.47 -14.55 4.89
C THR A 75 18.21 -13.51 3.80
N LEU A 76 17.45 -12.46 4.11
CA LEU A 76 17.11 -11.38 3.18
C LEU A 76 18.31 -10.49 2.83
N GLU A 77 19.23 -10.26 3.77
CA GLU A 77 20.45 -9.46 3.55
C GLU A 77 21.35 -10.01 2.43
N ASN A 78 21.26 -11.31 2.15
CA ASN A 78 22.01 -11.97 1.08
C ASN A 78 21.31 -11.92 -0.29
N TRP A 79 20.15 -11.28 -0.38
CA TRP A 79 19.38 -11.13 -1.62
C TRP A 79 19.55 -9.72 -2.21
N PRO A 80 19.27 -9.52 -3.51
CA PRO A 80 19.31 -8.20 -4.13
C PRO A 80 18.39 -7.21 -3.39
N ALA A 81 18.97 -6.14 -2.85
CA ALA A 81 18.28 -5.22 -1.97
C ALA A 81 17.10 -4.52 -2.65
N ASP A 82 17.28 -4.11 -3.90
CA ASP A 82 16.25 -3.48 -4.74
C ASP A 82 15.02 -4.39 -4.94
N VAL A 83 15.25 -5.69 -5.16
CA VAL A 83 14.17 -6.66 -5.34
C VAL A 83 13.45 -6.94 -4.01
N VAL A 84 14.20 -7.05 -2.91
CA VAL A 84 13.63 -7.20 -1.55
C VAL A 84 12.80 -5.99 -1.16
N GLU A 85 13.28 -4.77 -1.41
CA GLU A 85 12.57 -3.52 -1.15
C GLU A 85 11.29 -3.41 -1.98
N GLY A 86 11.34 -3.81 -3.25
CA GLY A 86 10.17 -3.88 -4.13
C GLY A 86 9.11 -4.84 -3.57
N ALA A 87 9.52 -6.05 -3.17
CA ALA A 87 8.65 -7.05 -2.57
C ALA A 87 8.04 -6.56 -1.23
N TYR A 88 8.87 -5.97 -0.36
CA TYR A 88 8.39 -5.38 0.89
C TYR A 88 7.37 -4.28 0.64
N THR A 89 7.59 -3.44 -0.38
CA THR A 89 6.67 -2.35 -0.75
C THR A 89 5.29 -2.88 -1.10
N VAL A 90 5.19 -3.97 -1.89
CA VAL A 90 3.90 -4.61 -2.21
C VAL A 90 3.19 -5.10 -0.94
N ALA A 91 3.91 -5.83 -0.08
CA ALA A 91 3.34 -6.36 1.17
C ALA A 91 2.87 -5.23 2.11
N MET A 92 3.67 -4.17 2.24
CA MET A 92 3.35 -2.97 3.02
C MET A 92 2.08 -2.28 2.49
N CYS A 93 1.97 -2.08 1.18
CA CYS A 93 0.78 -1.49 0.56
C CYS A 93 -0.46 -2.31 0.87
N ALA A 94 -0.41 -3.63 0.68
CA ALA A 94 -1.51 -4.52 1.01
C ALA A 94 -1.89 -4.45 2.50
N TYR A 95 -0.91 -4.46 3.41
CA TYR A 95 -1.15 -4.43 4.85
C TYR A 95 -1.86 -3.15 5.32
N TYR A 96 -1.36 -1.98 4.94
CA TYR A 96 -1.96 -0.70 5.35
C TYR A 96 -3.25 -0.35 4.60
N MET A 97 -3.60 -1.10 3.55
CA MET A 97 -4.93 -1.05 2.93
C MET A 97 -6.02 -1.75 3.77
N SER A 98 -5.67 -2.57 4.77
CA SER A 98 -6.65 -3.16 5.68
C SER A 98 -7.29 -2.12 6.59
N LYS A 99 -8.62 -2.18 6.71
CA LYS A 99 -9.36 -1.34 7.66
C LYS A 99 -9.00 -1.70 9.10
N ALA A 100 -8.79 -2.98 9.40
CA ALA A 100 -8.41 -3.45 10.73
C ALA A 100 -7.07 -2.82 11.15
N VAL A 101 -6.07 -2.88 10.26
CA VAL A 101 -4.75 -2.27 10.49
C VAL A 101 -4.85 -0.77 10.66
N ARG A 102 -5.56 -0.06 9.76
CA ARG A 102 -5.73 1.41 9.87
C ARG A 102 -6.39 1.81 11.19
N THR A 103 -7.39 1.05 11.63
CA THR A 103 -8.07 1.31 12.91
C THR A 103 -7.13 1.08 14.08
N ALA A 104 -6.38 -0.03 14.06
CA ALA A 104 -5.38 -0.40 15.07
C ALA A 104 -4.32 0.70 15.28
N ILE A 105 -3.80 1.29 14.21
CA ILE A 105 -2.79 2.36 14.28
C ILE A 105 -3.39 3.76 14.54
N GLY A 106 -4.71 3.85 14.74
CA GLY A 106 -5.39 5.12 14.96
C GLY A 106 -5.40 6.04 13.73
N TYR A 107 -5.33 5.50 12.51
CA TYR A 107 -5.37 6.31 11.30
C TYR A 107 -6.75 6.97 11.16
N PRO A 108 -6.84 8.32 11.23
CA PRO A 108 -8.11 9.03 11.30
C PRO A 108 -8.88 9.08 9.98
N GLY A 109 -8.31 8.51 8.92
CA GLY A 109 -8.80 8.71 7.55
C GLY A 109 -8.45 10.09 7.02
N GLN A 110 -8.96 10.40 5.83
CA GLN A 110 -8.87 11.74 5.26
C GLN A 110 -9.86 12.65 5.98
N GLN A 111 -9.39 13.39 6.98
CA GLN A 111 -10.19 14.40 7.66
C GLN A 111 -10.06 15.74 6.95
N ARG A 112 -11.18 16.38 6.64
CA ARG A 112 -11.18 17.79 6.23
C ARG A 112 -10.89 18.63 7.47
N VAL A 113 -9.65 19.04 7.64
CA VAL A 113 -9.28 20.08 8.62
C VAL A 113 -9.54 21.43 7.96
N PRO A 114 -10.54 22.21 8.40
CA PRO A 114 -10.73 23.55 7.88
C PRO A 114 -9.46 24.36 8.13
N ALA A 115 -9.05 25.15 7.15
CA ALA A 115 -8.02 26.14 7.35
C ALA A 115 -8.38 26.99 8.59
N ALA A 116 -7.43 27.17 9.51
CA ALA A 116 -7.63 28.05 10.66
C ALA A 116 -8.09 29.42 10.14
N ARG A 117 -9.05 30.06 10.83
CA ARG A 117 -9.54 31.40 10.42
C ARG A 117 -8.46 32.48 10.40
N ASP A 118 -7.29 32.19 10.95
CA ASP A 118 -6.15 33.11 11.09
C ASP A 118 -4.97 32.68 10.20
N ILE A 119 -5.23 32.46 8.91
CA ILE A 119 -4.17 32.31 7.91
C ILE A 119 -3.92 33.70 7.33
N GLY A 120 -3.12 34.51 8.01
CA GLY A 120 -2.43 35.66 7.43
C GLY A 120 -3.29 36.75 6.77
N ASN A 121 -2.60 37.75 6.21
CA ASN A 121 -3.22 38.92 5.60
C ASN A 121 -4.13 38.51 4.43
N PRO A 122 -5.46 38.77 4.48
CA PRO A 122 -6.40 38.41 3.43
C PRO A 122 -5.99 38.92 2.04
N ALA A 123 -5.31 40.07 1.98
CA ALA A 123 -4.81 40.64 0.73
C ALA A 123 -3.77 39.75 0.04
N LEU A 124 -2.93 39.04 0.80
CA LEU A 124 -1.91 38.13 0.27
C LEU A 124 -2.57 36.86 -0.29
N ILE A 125 -3.63 36.36 0.37
CA ILE A 125 -4.40 35.22 -0.11
C ILE A 125 -5.15 35.57 -1.40
N GLU A 126 -5.72 36.77 -1.48
CA GLU A 126 -6.48 37.21 -2.65
C GLU A 126 -5.57 37.44 -3.86
N GLU A 127 -4.36 37.98 -3.68
CA GLU A 127 -3.35 38.08 -4.74
C GLU A 127 -2.87 36.70 -5.22
N LEU A 128 -2.58 35.77 -4.31
CA LEU A 128 -2.18 34.40 -4.65
C LEU A 128 -3.30 33.62 -5.38
N LEU A 129 -4.55 33.88 -5.02
CA LEU A 129 -5.71 33.23 -5.64
C LEU A 129 -6.25 33.97 -6.86
N ALA A 130 -5.80 35.18 -7.17
CA ALA A 130 -6.29 35.98 -8.29
C ALA A 130 -6.26 35.22 -9.64
N PRO A 131 -5.21 34.46 -10.00
CA PRO A 131 -5.21 33.66 -11.23
C PRO A 131 -6.27 32.54 -11.20
N VAL A 132 -6.51 31.93 -10.04
CA VAL A 132 -7.48 30.84 -9.86
C VAL A 132 -8.91 31.39 -9.93
N LEU A 133 -9.16 32.54 -9.30
CA LEU A 133 -10.43 33.26 -9.34
C LEU A 133 -10.74 33.75 -10.77
N ALA A 134 -9.74 34.31 -11.46
CA ALA A 134 -9.87 34.75 -12.86
C ALA A 134 -10.13 33.57 -13.82
N ARG A 135 -9.56 32.39 -13.54
CA ARG A 135 -9.82 31.16 -14.30
C ARG A 135 -11.26 30.65 -14.12
N GLY A 136 -11.89 30.93 -12.98
CA GLY A 136 -13.24 30.44 -12.65
C GLY A 136 -13.28 28.99 -12.15
N ALA A 137 -14.48 28.54 -11.78
CA ALA A 137 -14.70 27.20 -11.25
C ALA A 137 -14.50 26.13 -12.34
N LEU A 138 -13.59 25.18 -12.09
CA LEU A 138 -13.44 23.96 -12.88
C LEU A 138 -14.00 22.81 -12.05
N TYR A 139 -15.29 22.52 -12.23
CA TYR A 139 -15.92 21.35 -11.62
C TYR A 139 -15.78 20.15 -12.58
N VAL A 140 -15.26 19.05 -12.07
CA VAL A 140 -15.34 17.74 -12.74
C VAL A 140 -16.26 16.87 -11.88
N ALA A 141 -17.33 16.39 -12.49
CA ALA A 141 -18.27 15.51 -11.80
C ALA A 141 -17.53 14.25 -11.32
N THR A 142 -17.72 13.90 -10.05
CA THR A 142 -17.28 12.60 -9.54
C THR A 142 -17.97 11.53 -10.38
N PRO A 143 -17.23 10.61 -11.03
CA PRO A 143 -17.84 9.53 -11.78
C PRO A 143 -18.82 8.77 -10.88
N ALA A 144 -20.05 8.56 -11.35
CA ALA A 144 -20.98 7.69 -10.64
C ALA A 144 -20.39 6.28 -10.58
N LEU A 145 -20.51 5.62 -9.42
CA LEU A 145 -20.24 4.20 -9.30
C LEU A 145 -21.19 3.46 -10.26
N GLN A 146 -20.62 2.80 -11.27
CA GLN A 146 -21.33 1.84 -12.12
C GLN A 146 -21.48 0.50 -11.40
#